data_AF-B5M6R4-F1
#
_entry.id   AF-B5M6R4-F1
#
_cell.length_a   1.000
_cell.length_b   1.000
_cell.length_c   1.000
_cell.angle_alpha   90.00
_cell.angle_beta   90.00
_cell.angle_gamma   90.00
#
_symmetry.space_group_name_H-M   'P 1'
#
loop_
_entity.id
_entity.type
_entity.pdbx_description
1 polymer ?
#
loop_
_entity_poly.entity_id
_entity_poly.type
_entity_poly.pdbx_seq_one_letter_code
_entity_poly.pdbx_strand_id
1 'polypeptide(L)'
;RMLKGSPDVYLSGPIRKYITDKGGRFHLRWGCREILYDKAANGETYVKGLAMSKATDKKVVQADAYVAACDVPGIKRLLPSSWREMKFFNNIYALVGVPVVTVQLRYNGWVTELQDLERSRQSRRALGFDNLLYTPDADFSCFADLALTSPEDYYREGQGSLLQCVLTPGDPYMPLQNDEIIRRVAKQVLALFPSSQGLEVIWSSVVKIGQSLYRERPGKDPFRPDQKTPVKNFFLAGSYTKQDYIDSMEGATLSGRQASAYICNAGEELVALRKQLAAFESQEQMEAPTTTTDELSLV
;
A
#
# COMPACT_ATOMS: atom_id res chain seq x y z
N ARG A 1 -15.82 -21.76 -2.78
CA ARG A 1 -15.10 -20.67 -3.44
C ARG A 1 -14.56 -19.74 -2.39
N MET A 2 -13.24 -19.70 -2.27
CA MET A 2 -12.54 -18.92 -1.24
C MET A 2 -12.69 -17.40 -1.46
N LEU A 3 -12.52 -16.95 -2.70
CA LEU A 3 -12.65 -15.56 -3.13
C LEU A 3 -13.55 -15.48 -4.37
N LYS A 4 -13.94 -14.26 -4.74
CA LYS A 4 -14.80 -14.03 -5.90
C LYS A 4 -13.99 -13.75 -7.17
N GLY A 5 -13.17 -12.71 -7.16
CA GLY A 5 -12.37 -12.28 -8.31
C GLY A 5 -11.35 -11.23 -7.90
N SER A 6 -11.09 -10.28 -8.80
CA SER A 6 -10.15 -9.19 -8.60
C SER A 6 -10.51 -8.33 -7.38
N PRO A 7 -9.54 -8.08 -6.46
CA PRO A 7 -9.75 -7.15 -5.36
C PRO A 7 -10.13 -5.73 -5.80
N ASP A 8 -9.72 -5.27 -6.98
CA ASP A 8 -10.14 -3.95 -7.49
C ASP A 8 -11.66 -3.89 -7.72
N VAL A 9 -12.26 -4.97 -8.23
CA VAL A 9 -13.70 -5.04 -8.51
C VAL A 9 -14.49 -5.33 -7.25
N TYR A 10 -14.00 -6.25 -6.41
CA TYR A 10 -14.79 -6.81 -5.31
C TYR A 10 -14.45 -6.28 -3.92
N LEU A 11 -13.38 -5.49 -3.78
CA LEU A 11 -12.99 -4.87 -2.50
C LEU A 11 -12.77 -3.36 -2.64
N SER A 12 -11.76 -2.94 -3.40
CA SER A 12 -11.39 -1.52 -3.52
C SER A 12 -12.42 -0.69 -4.29
N GLY A 13 -13.05 -1.27 -5.31
CA GLY A 13 -14.10 -0.63 -6.11
C GLY A 13 -15.33 -0.22 -5.30
N PRO A 14 -15.95 -1.13 -4.52
CA PRO A 14 -17.04 -0.80 -3.61
C PRO A 14 -16.66 0.28 -2.58
N ILE A 15 -15.46 0.21 -1.99
CA ILE A 15 -14.95 1.22 -1.05
C ILE A 15 -14.83 2.59 -1.75
N ARG A 16 -14.24 2.64 -2.94
CA ARG A 16 -14.11 3.85 -3.75
C ARG A 16 -15.48 4.45 -4.07
N LYS A 17 -16.44 3.61 -4.46
CA LYS A 17 -17.81 4.04 -4.76
C LYS A 17 -18.46 4.67 -3.53
N TYR A 18 -18.43 3.98 -2.39
CA TYR A 18 -18.99 4.49 -1.13
C TYR A 18 -18.43 5.86 -0.74
N ILE A 19 -17.10 6.03 -0.83
CA ILE A 19 -16.44 7.31 -0.52
C ILE A 19 -16.86 8.40 -1.50
N THR A 20 -16.95 8.09 -2.79
CA THR A 20 -17.30 9.06 -3.84
C THR A 20 -18.77 9.49 -3.74
N ASP A 21 -19.69 8.55 -3.47
CA ASP A 21 -21.11 8.83 -3.25
C ASP A 21 -21.34 9.77 -2.04
N LYS A 22 -20.38 9.83 -1.11
CA LYS A 22 -20.37 10.72 0.06
C LYS A 22 -19.59 12.03 -0.17
N GLY A 23 -19.21 12.32 -1.41
CA GLY A 23 -18.51 13.55 -1.79
C GLY A 23 -16.98 13.50 -1.67
N GLY A 24 -16.41 12.34 -1.28
CA GLY A 24 -14.97 12.12 -1.29
C GLY A 24 -14.40 12.13 -2.71
N ARG A 25 -13.12 12.50 -2.84
CA ARG A 25 -12.46 12.68 -4.15
C ARG A 25 -11.16 11.89 -4.21
N PHE A 26 -10.94 11.21 -5.33
CA PHE A 26 -9.71 10.46 -5.59
C PHE A 26 -8.87 11.18 -6.65
N HIS A 27 -7.65 11.57 -6.29
CA HIS A 27 -6.71 12.22 -7.19
C HIS A 27 -5.56 11.27 -7.55
N LEU A 28 -5.81 10.35 -8.47
CA LEU A 28 -4.81 9.37 -8.92
C LEU A 28 -3.68 10.04 -9.70
N ARG A 29 -2.50 9.40 -9.69
CA ARG A 29 -1.27 9.87 -10.33
C ARG A 29 -0.72 11.20 -9.79
N TRP A 30 -1.21 11.65 -8.63
CA TRP A 30 -0.64 12.78 -7.89
C TRP A 30 0.23 12.26 -6.75
N GLY A 31 1.55 12.45 -6.86
CA GLY A 31 2.49 12.10 -5.81
C GLY A 31 2.69 13.24 -4.83
N CYS A 32 2.55 12.96 -3.53
CA CYS A 32 2.98 13.88 -2.46
C CYS A 32 4.50 13.92 -2.43
N ARG A 33 5.07 15.11 -2.61
CA ARG A 33 6.51 15.35 -2.65
C ARG A 33 7.06 15.82 -1.32
N GLU A 34 6.29 16.68 -0.64
CA GLU A 34 6.75 17.33 0.58
C GLU A 34 5.55 17.67 1.47
N ILE A 35 5.76 17.53 2.78
CA ILE A 35 4.87 18.10 3.80
C ILE A 35 5.36 19.52 4.06
N LEU A 36 4.55 20.51 3.69
CA LEU A 36 4.82 21.90 4.03
C LEU A 36 4.31 22.13 5.45
N TYR A 37 5.21 22.54 6.35
CA TYR A 37 4.88 22.76 7.76
C TYR A 37 5.49 24.08 8.24
N ASP A 38 4.97 24.57 9.36
CA ASP A 38 5.45 25.77 10.03
C ASP A 38 5.32 25.65 11.55
N LYS A 39 5.74 26.68 12.28
CA LYS A 39 5.53 26.79 13.72
C LYS A 39 4.53 27.89 14.03
N ALA A 40 3.56 27.59 14.87
CA ALA A 40 2.67 28.59 15.45
C ALA A 40 3.44 29.47 16.45
N ALA A 41 2.85 30.60 16.85
CA ALA A 41 3.46 31.55 17.80
C ALA A 41 3.84 30.92 19.15
N ASN A 42 3.18 29.82 19.54
CA ASN A 42 3.47 29.05 20.74
C ASN A 42 4.61 28.01 20.55
N GLY A 43 5.24 27.96 19.38
CA GLY A 43 6.30 27.02 19.02
C GLY A 43 5.83 25.66 18.52
N GLU A 44 4.51 25.38 18.52
CA GLU A 44 3.96 24.11 18.07
C GLU A 44 4.04 23.97 16.56
N THR A 45 4.43 22.80 16.08
CA THR A 45 4.49 22.51 14.64
C THR A 45 3.10 22.19 14.09
N TYR A 46 2.78 22.71 12.91
CA TYR A 46 1.56 22.38 12.17
C TYR A 46 1.84 22.21 10.67
N VAL A 47 1.02 21.41 9.99
CA VAL A 47 1.09 21.25 8.52
C VAL A 47 0.26 22.34 7.87
N LYS A 48 0.86 23.10 6.94
CA LYS A 48 0.19 24.16 6.16
C LYS A 48 -0.27 23.70 4.78
N GLY A 49 0.27 22.58 4.29
CA GLY A 49 -0.16 21.99 3.02
C GLY A 49 0.69 20.79 2.60
N LEU A 50 0.23 20.11 1.55
CA LEU A 50 0.98 19.06 0.87
C LEU A 50 1.37 19.53 -0.52
N ALA A 51 2.67 19.53 -0.82
CA ALA A 51 3.16 19.79 -2.16
C ALA A 51 2.95 18.53 -3.02
N MET A 52 2.06 18.62 -4.00
CA MET A 52 1.66 17.52 -4.88
C MET A 52 2.17 17.76 -6.29
N SER A 53 2.51 16.69 -7.01
CA SER A 53 2.87 16.79 -8.43
C SER A 53 2.30 15.64 -9.27
N LYS A 54 2.05 15.92 -10.54
CA LYS A 54 1.64 14.95 -11.56
C LYS A 54 2.23 15.37 -12.91
N ALA A 55 3.11 14.54 -13.48
CA ALA A 55 3.87 14.92 -14.67
C ALA A 55 4.54 16.30 -14.49
N THR A 56 4.19 17.29 -15.29
CA THR A 56 4.67 18.67 -15.20
C THR A 56 3.89 19.55 -14.22
N ASP A 57 2.71 19.12 -13.79
CA ASP A 57 1.82 19.90 -12.93
C ASP A 57 2.27 19.84 -11.46
N LYS A 58 2.15 20.98 -10.79
CA LYS A 58 2.39 21.13 -9.35
C LYS A 58 1.22 21.86 -8.71
N LYS A 59 0.87 21.47 -7.49
CA LYS A 59 -0.10 22.20 -6.66
C LYS A 59 0.20 22.01 -5.19
N VAL A 60 -0.25 22.94 -4.37
CA VAL A 60 -0.31 22.77 -2.92
C VAL A 60 -1.75 22.43 -2.56
N VAL A 61 -1.93 21.38 -1.75
CA VAL A 61 -3.24 21.00 -1.21
C VAL A 61 -3.28 21.42 0.26
N GLN A 62 -4.26 22.24 0.60
CA GLN A 62 -4.54 22.66 1.97
C GLN A 62 -5.78 21.96 2.50
N ALA A 63 -5.79 21.65 3.79
CA ALA A 63 -6.87 20.99 4.50
C ALA A 63 -6.81 21.32 5.99
N ASP A 64 -7.92 21.11 6.71
CA ASP A 64 -7.96 21.24 8.17
C ASP A 64 -7.14 20.13 8.86
N ALA A 65 -7.11 18.92 8.28
CA ALA A 65 -6.36 17.77 8.78
C ALA A 65 -5.69 17.01 7.63
N TYR A 66 -4.51 16.44 7.92
CA TYR A 66 -3.68 15.70 6.98
C TYR A 66 -3.42 14.29 7.50
N VAL A 67 -3.57 13.29 6.64
CA VAL A 67 -3.31 11.89 6.99
C VAL A 67 -2.29 11.30 6.02
N ALA A 68 -1.21 10.74 6.54
CA ALA A 68 -0.28 9.95 5.75
C ALA A 68 -0.60 8.46 5.92
N ALA A 69 -1.33 7.92 4.95
CA ALA A 69 -1.66 6.49 4.83
C ALA A 69 -0.66 5.76 3.91
N CYS A 70 0.63 5.80 4.27
CA CYS A 70 1.73 5.26 3.45
C CYS A 70 2.20 3.89 3.94
N ASP A 71 2.97 3.19 3.12
CA ASP A 71 3.82 2.08 3.58
C ASP A 71 5.05 2.62 4.35
N VAL A 72 5.79 1.75 5.03
CA VAL A 72 6.98 2.13 5.81
C VAL A 72 8.03 2.88 4.96
N PRO A 73 8.39 2.44 3.74
CA PRO A 73 9.28 3.21 2.87
C PRO A 73 8.71 4.59 2.50
N GLY A 74 7.41 4.65 2.18
CA GLY A 74 6.73 5.86 1.78
C GLY A 74 6.69 6.91 2.89
N ILE A 75 6.34 6.52 4.11
CA ILE A 75 6.29 7.46 5.24
C ILE A 75 7.70 7.96 5.60
N LYS A 76 8.72 7.10 5.59
CA LYS A 76 10.11 7.50 5.86
C LYS A 76 10.64 8.52 4.86
N ARG A 77 10.21 8.42 3.59
CA ARG A 77 10.55 9.36 2.53
C ARG A 77 9.76 10.67 2.65
N LEU A 78 8.51 10.59 3.13
CA LEU A 78 7.61 11.74 3.19
C LEU A 78 7.87 12.64 4.41
N LEU A 79 8.24 12.05 5.56
CA LEU A 79 8.47 12.82 6.79
C LEU A 79 9.65 13.79 6.63
N PRO A 80 9.50 15.06 7.06
CA PRO A 80 10.61 16.00 7.13
C PRO A 80 11.75 15.46 7.99
N SER A 81 13.00 15.64 7.55
CA SER A 81 14.18 15.16 8.27
C SER A 81 14.28 15.75 9.69
N SER A 82 13.90 17.02 9.86
CA SER A 82 13.86 17.73 11.15
C SER A 82 12.91 17.07 12.15
N TRP A 83 11.82 16.44 11.69
CA TRP A 83 10.87 15.78 12.59
C TRP A 83 11.45 14.55 13.27
N ARG A 84 12.59 14.03 12.80
CA ARG A 84 13.32 12.94 13.46
C ARG A 84 13.94 13.33 14.79
N GLU A 85 13.99 14.62 15.13
CA GLU A 85 14.33 15.06 16.49
C GLU A 85 13.25 14.61 17.50
N MET A 86 12.00 14.49 17.05
CA MET A 86 10.93 13.91 17.85
C MET A 86 11.03 12.39 17.84
N LYS A 87 11.24 11.78 19.02
CA LYS A 87 11.31 10.33 19.21
C LYS A 87 10.16 9.59 18.52
N PHE A 88 8.95 10.16 18.54
CA PHE A 88 7.76 9.61 17.88
C PHE A 88 8.00 9.28 16.40
N PHE A 89 8.51 10.23 15.62
CA PHE A 89 8.76 10.03 14.19
C PHE A 89 10.05 9.26 13.95
N ASN A 90 11.08 9.43 14.79
CA ASN A 90 12.33 8.69 14.64
C ASN A 90 12.14 7.18 14.84
N ASN A 91 11.22 6.77 15.70
CA ASN A 91 10.89 5.35 15.93
C ASN A 91 10.52 4.62 14.62
N ILE A 92 9.82 5.29 13.70
CA ILE A 92 9.42 4.72 12.40
C ILE A 92 10.65 4.22 11.61
N TYR A 93 11.80 4.87 11.77
CA TYR A 93 13.04 4.49 11.07
C TYR A 93 13.62 3.15 11.54
N ALA A 94 13.22 2.65 12.71
CA ALA A 94 13.61 1.32 13.22
C ALA A 94 12.81 0.16 12.60
N LEU A 95 11.71 0.45 11.90
CA LEU A 95 10.88 -0.51 11.16
C LEU A 95 11.51 -0.76 9.78
N VAL A 96 11.74 -2.00 9.39
CA VAL A 96 12.40 -2.33 8.10
C VAL A 96 11.52 -3.30 7.34
N GLY A 97 11.19 -2.97 6.09
CA GLY A 97 10.39 -3.84 5.23
C GLY A 97 11.09 -5.16 4.88
N VAL A 98 10.29 -6.19 4.62
CA VAL A 98 10.75 -7.50 4.12
C VAL A 98 10.53 -7.57 2.61
N PRO A 99 11.50 -8.08 1.82
CA PRO A 99 11.28 -8.31 0.41
C PRO A 99 10.35 -9.50 0.19
N VAL A 100 9.41 -9.35 -0.73
CA VAL A 100 8.46 -10.40 -1.15
C VAL A 100 8.43 -10.42 -2.67
N VAL A 101 8.38 -11.63 -3.23
CA VAL A 101 8.17 -11.82 -4.67
C VAL A 101 6.91 -12.67 -4.86
N THR A 102 6.00 -12.22 -5.73
CA THR A 102 4.83 -12.99 -6.14
C THR A 102 5.00 -13.41 -7.59
N VAL A 103 4.84 -14.70 -7.84
CA VAL A 103 4.92 -15.28 -9.19
C VAL A 103 3.55 -15.81 -9.56
N GLN A 104 3.10 -15.48 -10.75
CA GLN A 104 1.88 -16.03 -11.34
C GLN A 104 2.24 -16.84 -12.57
N LEU A 105 1.70 -18.06 -12.67
CA LEU A 105 1.93 -18.99 -13.78
C LEU A 105 0.58 -19.48 -14.31
N ARG A 106 0.27 -19.14 -15.56
CA ARG A 106 -0.89 -19.66 -16.29
C ARG A 106 -0.45 -20.85 -17.13
N TYR A 107 -1.14 -21.96 -16.98
CA TYR A 107 -0.91 -23.16 -17.77
C TYR A 107 -1.97 -23.34 -18.87
N ASN A 108 -1.62 -24.06 -19.93
CA ASN A 108 -2.56 -24.54 -20.95
C ASN A 108 -3.39 -25.77 -20.51
N GLY A 109 -3.25 -26.21 -19.25
CA GLY A 109 -4.02 -27.30 -18.64
C GLY A 109 -4.10 -27.18 -17.12
N TRP A 110 -4.78 -28.14 -16.47
CA TRP A 110 -5.02 -28.11 -15.03
C TRP A 110 -3.85 -28.72 -14.25
N VAL A 111 -3.28 -27.92 -13.34
CA VAL A 111 -2.28 -28.37 -12.36
C VAL A 111 -3.02 -28.80 -11.10
N THR A 112 -3.05 -30.11 -10.85
CA THR A 112 -3.87 -30.74 -9.82
C THR A 112 -3.07 -31.72 -8.96
N GLU A 113 -3.60 -32.06 -7.79
CA GLU A 113 -3.10 -33.10 -6.90
C GLU A 113 -3.23 -34.52 -7.44
N LEU A 114 -3.96 -34.70 -8.55
CA LEU A 114 -4.22 -36.01 -9.12
C LEU A 114 -2.93 -36.63 -9.66
N GLN A 115 -2.65 -37.85 -9.23
CA GLN A 115 -1.52 -38.63 -9.74
C GLN A 115 -1.85 -39.32 -11.08
N ASP A 116 -3.13 -39.49 -11.39
CA ASP A 116 -3.60 -40.02 -12.67
C ASP A 116 -3.60 -38.94 -13.76
N LEU A 117 -2.52 -38.94 -14.55
CA LEU A 117 -2.29 -37.96 -15.61
C LEU A 117 -3.30 -38.06 -16.75
N GLU A 118 -3.75 -39.26 -17.10
CA GLU A 118 -4.72 -39.44 -18.18
C GLU A 118 -6.06 -38.83 -17.81
N ARG A 119 -6.52 -39.10 -16.59
CA ARG A 119 -7.75 -38.54 -16.06
C ARG A 119 -7.69 -37.01 -15.93
N SER A 120 -6.55 -36.47 -15.50
CA SER A 120 -6.35 -35.02 -15.43
C SER A 120 -6.49 -34.37 -16.82
N ARG A 121 -5.87 -34.97 -17.84
CA ARG A 121 -5.84 -34.44 -19.22
C ARG A 121 -7.18 -34.54 -19.95
N GLN A 122 -7.98 -35.56 -19.67
CA GLN A 122 -9.29 -35.73 -20.30
C GLN A 122 -10.36 -34.79 -19.74
N SER A 123 -10.11 -34.17 -18.59
CA SER A 123 -11.09 -33.27 -17.96
C SER A 123 -11.20 -31.94 -18.68
N ARG A 124 -12.38 -31.66 -19.24
CA ARG A 124 -12.77 -30.33 -19.73
C ARG A 124 -13.19 -29.38 -18.60
N ARG A 125 -13.34 -29.89 -17.37
CA ARG A 125 -13.75 -29.10 -16.20
C ARG A 125 -12.54 -28.69 -15.39
N ALA A 126 -12.65 -27.55 -14.72
CA ALA A 126 -11.69 -27.11 -13.73
C ALA A 126 -11.55 -28.16 -12.62
N LEU A 127 -10.32 -28.57 -12.33
CA LEU A 127 -9.97 -29.57 -11.33
C LEU A 127 -8.83 -29.03 -10.47
N GLY A 128 -8.79 -29.45 -9.22
CA GLY A 128 -7.79 -29.05 -8.23
C GLY A 128 -8.42 -28.55 -6.94
N PHE A 129 -7.58 -28.08 -6.02
CA PHE A 129 -8.03 -27.54 -4.74
C PHE A 129 -8.53 -26.08 -4.84
N ASP A 130 -9.78 -25.85 -4.45
CA ASP A 130 -10.33 -24.51 -4.14
C ASP A 130 -9.94 -24.11 -2.70
N ASN A 131 -8.65 -23.91 -2.47
CA ASN A 131 -8.12 -23.49 -1.16
C ASN A 131 -6.78 -22.75 -1.28
N LEU A 132 -6.38 -22.08 -0.20
CA LEU A 132 -5.00 -21.63 0.00
C LEU A 132 -4.16 -22.79 0.52
N LEU A 133 -3.05 -23.05 -0.14
CA LEU A 133 -2.18 -24.19 0.15
C LEU A 133 -0.83 -23.72 0.69
N TYR A 134 -0.20 -24.60 1.45
CA TYR A 134 1.13 -24.44 2.03
C TYR A 134 1.98 -25.66 1.68
N THR A 135 3.28 -25.45 1.51
CA THR A 135 4.22 -26.55 1.26
C THR A 135 5.57 -26.25 1.90
N PRO A 136 6.22 -27.25 2.53
CA PRO A 136 7.61 -27.13 2.96
C PRO A 136 8.62 -27.51 1.85
N ASP A 137 8.14 -28.07 0.72
CA ASP A 137 8.96 -28.68 -0.32
C ASP A 137 9.21 -27.74 -1.52
N ALA A 138 8.88 -26.46 -1.37
CA ALA A 138 9.17 -25.40 -2.32
C ALA A 138 9.49 -24.08 -1.61
N ASP A 139 10.13 -23.18 -2.35
CA ASP A 139 10.54 -21.85 -1.89
C ASP A 139 9.35 -20.90 -1.71
N PHE A 140 8.18 -21.19 -2.30
CA PHE A 140 6.97 -20.41 -2.07
C PHE A 140 6.23 -20.94 -0.85
N SER A 141 5.94 -20.05 0.10
CA SER A 141 5.35 -20.43 1.39
C SER A 141 3.87 -20.80 1.28
N CYS A 142 3.12 -19.99 0.53
CA CYS A 142 1.72 -20.21 0.25
C CYS A 142 1.43 -19.96 -1.22
N PHE A 143 0.45 -20.69 -1.73
CA PHE A 143 0.03 -20.59 -3.12
C PHE A 143 -1.43 -21.00 -3.29
N ALA A 144 -2.04 -20.57 -4.38
CA ALA A 144 -3.40 -20.95 -4.75
C ALA A 144 -3.56 -20.96 -6.26
N ASP A 145 -4.43 -21.82 -6.79
CA ASP A 145 -4.92 -21.71 -8.16
C ASP A 145 -6.07 -20.69 -8.20
N LEU A 146 -5.81 -19.51 -8.72
CA LEU A 146 -6.79 -18.42 -8.82
C LEU A 146 -7.93 -18.76 -9.78
N ALA A 147 -7.71 -19.65 -10.75
CA ALA A 147 -8.77 -20.10 -11.65
C ALA A 147 -9.85 -20.94 -10.92
N LEU A 148 -9.51 -21.49 -9.75
CA LEU A 148 -10.43 -22.22 -8.87
C LEU A 148 -10.89 -21.37 -7.69
N THR A 149 -9.94 -20.74 -7.01
CA THR A 149 -10.17 -20.02 -5.75
C THR A 149 -10.80 -18.66 -5.91
N SER A 150 -10.67 -18.03 -7.09
CA SER A 150 -11.18 -16.68 -7.37
C SER A 150 -11.67 -16.55 -8.82
N PRO A 151 -12.64 -17.38 -9.23
CA PRO A 151 -12.85 -17.69 -10.65
C PRO A 151 -13.52 -16.58 -11.47
N GLU A 152 -14.24 -15.62 -10.88
CA GLU A 152 -15.05 -14.65 -11.67
C GLU A 152 -14.20 -13.86 -12.68
N ASP A 153 -12.96 -13.52 -12.32
CA ASP A 153 -12.03 -12.80 -13.20
C ASP A 153 -10.83 -13.64 -13.66
N TYR A 154 -10.54 -14.75 -12.96
CA TYR A 154 -9.31 -15.52 -13.14
C TYR A 154 -9.51 -16.89 -13.78
N TYR A 155 -10.75 -17.40 -13.85
CA TYR A 155 -11.09 -18.52 -14.72
C TYR A 155 -11.23 -18.02 -16.16
N ARG A 156 -10.63 -18.71 -17.12
CA ARG A 156 -10.74 -18.39 -18.54
C ARG A 156 -10.97 -19.67 -19.31
N GLU A 157 -12.07 -19.74 -20.05
CA GLU A 157 -12.37 -20.91 -20.87
C GLU A 157 -11.21 -21.19 -21.85
N GLY A 158 -10.82 -22.45 -21.94
CA GLY A 158 -9.65 -22.88 -22.74
C GLY A 158 -8.28 -22.56 -22.13
N GLN A 159 -8.21 -21.90 -20.96
CA GLN A 159 -6.98 -21.73 -20.20
C GLN A 159 -7.08 -22.51 -18.89
N GLY A 160 -6.02 -23.22 -18.54
CA GLY A 160 -5.97 -24.02 -17.32
C GLY A 160 -5.66 -23.19 -16.08
N SER A 161 -4.95 -23.83 -15.16
CA SER A 161 -4.62 -23.27 -13.84
C SER A 161 -3.89 -21.93 -13.90
N LEU A 162 -4.21 -21.02 -12.97
CA LEU A 162 -3.44 -19.82 -12.66
C LEU A 162 -2.87 -19.94 -11.26
N LEU A 163 -1.68 -20.50 -11.14
CA LEU A 163 -1.02 -20.58 -9.85
C LEU A 163 -0.45 -19.22 -9.47
N GLN A 164 -0.81 -18.72 -8.29
CA GLN A 164 -0.15 -17.60 -7.65
C GLN A 164 0.68 -18.13 -6.49
N CYS A 165 1.99 -17.97 -6.57
CA CYS A 165 2.98 -18.46 -5.61
C CYS A 165 3.66 -17.27 -4.91
N VAL A 166 3.67 -17.27 -3.57
CA VAL A 166 4.29 -16.21 -2.77
C VAL A 166 5.64 -16.67 -2.22
N LEU A 167 6.71 -16.02 -2.66
CA LEU A 167 8.08 -16.26 -2.21
C LEU A 167 8.41 -15.32 -1.04
N THR A 168 8.51 -15.89 0.16
CA THR A 168 8.92 -15.20 1.37
C THR A 168 9.78 -16.11 2.25
N PRO A 169 11.04 -15.75 2.57
CA PRO A 169 11.71 -14.48 2.25
C PRO A 169 12.03 -14.32 0.75
N GLY A 170 11.79 -13.13 0.21
CA GLY A 170 12.03 -12.82 -1.20
C GLY A 170 13.50 -12.50 -1.53
N ASP A 171 14.37 -12.32 -0.53
CA ASP A 171 15.77 -11.88 -0.69
C ASP A 171 16.54 -12.66 -1.77
N PRO A 172 16.48 -14.01 -1.85
CA PRO A 172 17.23 -14.78 -2.85
C PRO A 172 16.79 -14.53 -4.30
N TYR A 173 15.55 -14.04 -4.47
CA TYR A 173 14.90 -13.84 -5.77
C TYR A 173 14.99 -12.40 -6.28
N MET A 174 15.20 -11.43 -5.38
CA MET A 174 15.32 -10.01 -5.74
C MET A 174 16.35 -9.72 -6.86
N PRO A 175 17.59 -10.27 -6.84
CA PRO A 175 18.60 -9.96 -7.85
C PRO A 175 18.40 -10.71 -9.18
N LEU A 176 17.53 -11.72 -9.24
CA LEU A 176 17.36 -12.57 -10.42
C LEU A 176 16.52 -11.88 -11.51
N GLN A 177 16.75 -12.20 -12.78
CA GLN A 177 15.83 -11.76 -13.84
C GLN A 177 14.49 -12.50 -13.75
N ASN A 178 13.40 -11.88 -14.20
CA ASN A 178 12.05 -12.44 -14.07
C ASN A 178 11.95 -13.85 -14.69
N ASP A 179 12.54 -14.08 -15.85
CA ASP A 179 12.52 -15.39 -16.51
C ASP A 179 13.20 -16.50 -15.70
N GLU A 180 14.28 -16.16 -14.99
CA GLU A 180 14.95 -17.12 -14.11
C GLU A 180 14.09 -17.46 -12.89
N ILE A 181 13.36 -16.47 -12.35
CA ILE A 181 12.40 -16.68 -11.25
C ILE A 181 11.26 -17.60 -11.72
N ILE A 182 10.67 -17.28 -12.88
CA ILE A 182 9.59 -18.08 -13.50
C ILE A 182 10.07 -19.52 -13.70
N ARG A 183 11.25 -19.71 -14.28
CA ARG A 183 11.83 -21.04 -14.52
C ARG A 183 12.02 -21.83 -13.22
N ARG A 184 12.52 -21.19 -12.16
CA ARG A 184 12.69 -21.83 -10.84
C ARG A 184 11.36 -22.22 -10.21
N VAL A 185 10.37 -21.33 -10.22
CA VAL A 185 9.04 -21.62 -9.64
C VAL A 185 8.31 -22.69 -10.45
N ALA A 186 8.34 -22.61 -11.78
CA ALA A 186 7.72 -23.63 -12.65
C ALA A 186 8.33 -25.03 -12.44
N LYS A 187 9.66 -25.11 -12.23
CA LYS A 187 10.33 -26.37 -11.88
C LYS A 187 9.83 -26.93 -10.54
N GLN A 188 9.62 -26.07 -9.55
CA GLN A 188 9.11 -26.48 -8.24
C GLN A 188 7.63 -26.89 -8.30
N VAL A 189 6.81 -26.20 -9.10
CA VAL A 189 5.44 -26.62 -9.40
C VAL A 189 5.44 -28.02 -10.03
N LEU A 190 6.33 -28.29 -10.99
CA LEU A 190 6.45 -29.62 -11.60
C LEU A 190 6.84 -30.71 -10.60
N ALA A 191 7.73 -30.39 -9.65
CA ALA A 191 8.12 -31.32 -8.60
C ALA A 191 6.96 -31.63 -7.64
N LEU A 192 6.16 -30.61 -7.28
CA LEU A 192 5.01 -30.78 -6.38
C LEU A 192 3.79 -31.42 -7.06
N PHE A 193 3.58 -31.11 -8.34
CA PHE A 193 2.39 -31.51 -9.09
C PHE A 193 2.81 -32.18 -10.40
N PRO A 194 3.00 -33.51 -10.40
CA PRO A 194 3.30 -34.27 -11.61
C PRO A 194 2.26 -34.09 -12.73
N SER A 195 1.02 -33.73 -12.39
CA SER A 195 -0.04 -33.34 -13.34
C SER A 195 0.35 -32.21 -14.29
N SER A 196 1.31 -31.36 -13.90
CA SER A 196 1.85 -30.31 -14.77
C SER A 196 2.83 -30.82 -15.83
N GLN A 197 3.19 -32.11 -15.82
CA GLN A 197 4.08 -32.70 -16.81
C GLN A 197 3.49 -32.62 -18.23
N GLY A 198 4.23 -31.95 -19.11
CA GLY A 198 3.82 -31.71 -20.50
C GLY A 198 2.87 -30.52 -20.67
N LEU A 199 2.57 -29.78 -19.60
CA LEU A 199 1.88 -28.49 -19.70
C LEU A 199 2.87 -27.37 -19.98
N GLU A 200 2.40 -26.35 -20.68
CA GLU A 200 3.17 -25.15 -20.99
C GLU A 200 2.67 -23.98 -20.15
N VAL A 201 3.61 -23.17 -19.66
CA VAL A 201 3.30 -21.87 -19.07
C VAL A 201 3.03 -20.88 -20.21
N ILE A 202 1.76 -20.62 -20.49
CA ILE A 202 1.30 -19.75 -21.60
C ILE A 202 1.28 -18.28 -21.23
N TRP A 203 1.32 -17.96 -19.94
CA TRP A 203 1.46 -16.60 -19.44
C TRP A 203 2.08 -16.61 -18.04
N SER A 204 2.87 -15.59 -17.73
CA SER A 204 3.44 -15.43 -16.40
C SER A 204 3.58 -13.97 -16.01
N SER A 205 3.68 -13.72 -14.71
CA SER A 205 3.97 -12.41 -14.14
C SER A 205 4.82 -12.56 -12.89
N VAL A 206 5.75 -11.64 -12.69
CA VAL A 206 6.59 -11.55 -11.49
C VAL A 206 6.46 -10.16 -10.92
N VAL A 207 5.99 -10.07 -9.68
CA VAL A 207 5.89 -8.82 -8.93
C VAL A 207 6.90 -8.87 -7.78
N LYS A 208 7.84 -7.91 -7.77
CA LYS A 208 8.85 -7.78 -6.71
C LYS A 208 8.55 -6.56 -5.86
N ILE A 209 8.44 -6.76 -4.55
CA ILE A 209 8.29 -5.68 -3.58
C ILE A 209 9.47 -5.76 -2.62
N GLY A 210 10.43 -4.84 -2.76
CA GLY A 210 11.67 -4.87 -1.98
C GLY A 210 11.49 -4.54 -0.49
N GLN A 211 10.45 -3.77 -0.15
CA GLN A 211 10.05 -3.49 1.23
C GLN A 211 8.53 -3.54 1.30
N SER A 212 8.00 -4.73 1.54
CA SER A 212 6.57 -4.99 1.75
C SER A 212 6.22 -4.65 3.21
N LEU A 213 5.67 -5.61 3.94
CA LEU A 213 5.40 -5.52 5.37
C LEU A 213 6.69 -5.27 6.18
N TYR A 214 6.58 -4.52 7.27
CA TYR A 214 7.69 -4.37 8.20
C TYR A 214 8.01 -5.70 8.87
N ARG A 215 9.29 -5.93 9.15
CA ARG A 215 9.77 -7.16 9.76
C ARG A 215 9.44 -7.16 11.24
N GLU A 216 8.46 -7.96 11.64
CA GLU A 216 8.00 -8.15 13.03
C GLU A 216 8.99 -8.98 13.86
N ARG A 217 10.23 -8.50 14.02
CA ARG A 217 11.22 -9.12 14.92
C ARG A 217 10.87 -8.85 16.39
N PRO A 218 11.33 -9.70 17.33
CA PRO A 218 11.27 -9.39 18.76
C PRO A 218 11.77 -7.97 19.06
N GLY A 219 11.04 -7.25 19.92
CA GLY A 219 11.37 -5.87 20.32
C GLY A 219 11.01 -4.79 19.30
N LYS A 220 10.22 -5.10 18.25
CA LYS A 220 9.82 -4.09 17.24
C LYS A 220 8.55 -3.31 17.58
N ASP A 221 7.67 -3.88 18.39
CA ASP A 221 6.39 -3.25 18.75
C ASP A 221 6.53 -1.81 19.34
N PRO A 222 7.51 -1.50 20.23
CA PRO A 222 7.69 -0.15 20.76
C PRO A 222 7.99 0.95 19.72
N PHE A 223 8.37 0.56 18.49
CA PHE A 223 8.68 1.48 17.41
C PHE A 223 7.47 1.78 16.50
N ARG A 224 6.35 1.08 16.69
CA ARG A 224 5.12 1.34 15.94
C ARG A 224 4.49 2.64 16.46
N PRO A 225 4.35 3.68 15.62
CA PRO A 225 3.76 4.94 16.07
C PRO A 225 2.26 4.80 16.27
N ASP A 226 1.69 5.61 17.16
CA ASP A 226 0.24 5.81 17.22
C ASP A 226 -0.27 6.54 15.95
N GLN A 227 -1.55 6.48 15.67
CA GLN A 227 -2.19 7.24 14.59
C GLN A 227 -2.25 8.74 14.93
N LYS A 228 -2.40 9.10 16.20
CA LYS A 228 -2.30 10.48 16.68
C LYS A 228 -0.83 10.89 16.80
N THR A 229 -0.42 11.90 16.05
CA THR A 229 0.97 12.39 16.09
C THR A 229 1.13 13.60 17.03
N PRO A 230 2.37 13.98 17.40
CA PRO A 230 2.65 15.24 18.11
C PRO A 230 2.28 16.50 17.31
N VAL A 231 2.11 16.41 15.98
CA VAL A 231 1.70 17.52 15.12
C VAL A 231 0.19 17.49 15.01
N LYS A 232 -0.49 18.46 15.64
CA LYS A 232 -1.94 18.39 15.96
C LYS A 232 -2.86 18.12 14.76
N ASN A 233 -2.51 18.64 13.59
CA ASN A 233 -3.29 18.45 12.36
C ASN A 233 -2.72 17.41 11.39
N PHE A 234 -1.77 16.59 11.84
CA PHE A 234 -1.16 15.53 11.06
C PHE A 234 -1.33 14.17 11.76
N PHE A 235 -1.79 13.17 11.02
CA PHE A 235 -2.12 11.84 11.51
C PHE A 235 -1.45 10.77 10.64
N LEU A 236 -1.23 9.60 11.22
CA LEU A 236 -0.71 8.43 10.51
C LEU A 236 -1.77 7.36 10.37
N ALA A 237 -1.74 6.64 9.25
CA ALA A 237 -2.46 5.39 9.05
C ALA A 237 -1.60 4.43 8.25
N GLY A 238 -1.88 3.14 8.36
CA GLY A 238 -1.08 2.09 7.75
C GLY A 238 -0.90 0.95 8.74
N SER A 239 -0.81 -0.27 8.22
CA SER A 239 -0.71 -1.49 9.03
C SER A 239 0.51 -1.51 9.97
N TYR A 240 1.56 -0.73 9.66
CA TYR A 240 2.75 -0.52 10.49
C TYR A 240 2.51 0.31 11.77
N THR A 241 1.41 1.09 11.84
CA THR A 241 1.09 1.87 13.05
C THR A 241 0.60 0.95 14.16
N LYS A 242 0.45 1.49 15.38
CA LYS A 242 0.11 0.73 16.58
C LYS A 242 -1.35 0.26 16.53
N GLN A 243 -1.54 -1.05 16.57
CA GLN A 243 -2.82 -1.75 16.60
C GLN A 243 -2.58 -3.23 16.94
N ASP A 244 -3.62 -3.95 17.37
CA ASP A 244 -3.49 -5.30 17.99
C ASP A 244 -3.32 -6.45 16.99
N TYR A 245 -3.44 -6.18 15.70
CA TYR A 245 -3.13 -7.11 14.61
C TYR A 245 -1.70 -6.89 14.10
N ILE A 246 -1.17 -7.92 13.46
CA ILE A 246 0.10 -7.85 12.73
C ILE A 246 -0.01 -6.91 11.53
N ASP A 247 1.11 -6.64 10.87
CA ASP A 247 1.16 -5.95 9.57
C ASP A 247 0.34 -6.72 8.52
N SER A 248 -0.92 -6.35 8.35
CA SER A 248 -1.94 -7.10 7.60
C SER A 248 -3.03 -6.18 7.04
N MET A 249 -3.91 -6.73 6.20
CA MET A 249 -5.10 -6.02 5.72
C MET A 249 -6.04 -5.60 6.86
N GLU A 250 -6.17 -6.43 7.89
CA GLU A 250 -6.96 -6.10 9.09
C GLU A 250 -6.30 -4.96 9.85
N GLY A 251 -4.98 -5.05 10.10
CA GLY A 251 -4.22 -3.98 10.73
C GLY A 251 -4.29 -2.65 9.95
N ALA A 252 -4.24 -2.69 8.62
CA ALA A 252 -4.42 -1.52 7.77
C ALA A 252 -5.81 -0.90 7.95
N THR A 253 -6.86 -1.73 7.94
CA THR A 253 -8.25 -1.28 8.11
C THR A 253 -8.47 -0.67 9.49
N LEU A 254 -8.00 -1.34 10.55
CA LEU A 254 -8.11 -0.87 11.92
C LEU A 254 -7.33 0.43 12.14
N SER A 255 -6.14 0.56 11.55
CA SER A 255 -5.36 1.80 11.62
C SER A 255 -6.10 2.99 11.01
N GLY A 256 -6.78 2.80 9.88
CA GLY A 256 -7.59 3.85 9.25
C GLY A 256 -8.78 4.25 10.11
N ARG A 257 -9.45 3.27 10.74
CA ARG A 257 -10.55 3.52 11.68
C ARG A 257 -10.07 4.30 12.91
N GLN A 258 -8.92 3.95 13.48
CA GLN A 258 -8.33 4.65 14.62
C GLN A 258 -7.93 6.09 14.25
N ALA A 259 -7.26 6.28 13.11
CA ALA A 259 -6.91 7.60 12.62
C ALA A 259 -8.17 8.48 12.43
N SER A 260 -9.22 7.94 11.82
CA SER A 260 -10.50 8.65 11.67
C SER A 260 -11.10 9.04 13.02
N ALA A 261 -11.07 8.17 14.02
CA ALA A 261 -11.59 8.47 15.35
C ALA A 261 -10.81 9.62 16.01
N TYR A 262 -9.48 9.62 15.90
CA TYR A 262 -8.66 10.72 16.43
C TYR A 262 -8.93 12.05 15.74
N ILE A 263 -9.14 12.05 14.42
CA ILE A 263 -9.49 13.25 13.66
C ILE A 263 -10.84 13.80 14.12
N CYS A 264 -11.86 12.94 14.26
CA CYS A 264 -13.17 13.35 14.73
C CYS A 264 -13.12 13.94 16.15
N ASN A 265 -12.34 13.32 17.04
CA ASN A 265 -12.18 13.82 18.42
C ASN A 265 -11.39 15.13 18.50
N ALA A 266 -10.51 15.40 17.53
CA ALA A 266 -9.73 16.63 17.46
C ALA A 266 -10.50 17.81 16.83
N GLY A 267 -11.78 17.66 16.49
CA GLY A 267 -12.54 18.65 15.72
C GLY A 267 -12.48 20.08 16.27
N GLU A 268 -12.65 20.26 17.58
CA GLU A 268 -12.57 21.59 18.21
C GLU A 268 -11.16 22.18 18.14
N GLU A 269 -10.13 21.37 18.39
CA GLU A 269 -8.72 21.78 18.29
C GLU A 269 -8.35 22.17 16.86
N LEU A 270 -8.82 21.41 15.86
CA LEU A 270 -8.58 21.69 14.44
C LEU A 270 -9.26 23.00 14.00
N VAL A 271 -10.49 23.25 14.48
CA VAL A 271 -11.20 24.51 14.21
C VAL A 271 -10.48 25.70 14.86
N ALA A 272 -10.00 25.54 16.10
CA ALA A 272 -9.23 26.57 16.78
C ALA A 272 -7.92 26.88 16.05
N LEU A 273 -7.18 25.85 15.63
CA LEU A 273 -5.96 26.00 14.84
C LEU A 273 -6.24 26.73 13.53
N ARG A 274 -7.28 26.35 12.78
CA ARG A 274 -7.64 27.04 11.53
C ARG A 274 -7.89 28.53 11.73
N LYS A 275 -8.63 28.90 12.79
CA LYS A 275 -8.89 30.31 13.12
C LYS A 275 -7.61 31.06 13.46
N GLN A 276 -6.70 30.43 14.22
CA GLN A 276 -5.40 31.00 14.57
C GLN A 276 -4.55 31.25 13.31
N LEU A 277 -4.51 30.30 12.39
CA LEU A 277 -3.75 30.43 11.14
C LEU A 277 -4.31 31.53 10.23
N ALA A 278 -5.63 31.60 10.07
CA ALA A 278 -6.27 32.65 9.28
C ALA A 278 -6.02 34.07 9.85
N ALA A 279 -5.99 34.21 11.17
CA ALA A 279 -5.65 35.48 11.82
C ALA A 279 -4.19 35.89 11.57
N PHE A 280 -3.27 34.91 11.61
CA PHE A 280 -1.84 35.16 11.35
C PHE A 280 -1.58 35.57 9.89
N GLU A 281 -2.18 34.88 8.91
CA GLU A 281 -2.08 35.25 7.49
C GLU A 281 -2.64 36.65 7.21
N SER A 282 -3.71 37.04 7.92
CA SER A 282 -4.29 38.39 7.80
C SER A 282 -3.36 39.46 8.36
N GLN A 283 -2.64 39.18 9.45
CA GLN A 283 -1.66 40.10 10.05
C GLN A 283 -0.41 40.24 9.18
N GLU A 284 0.15 39.15 8.65
CA GLU A 284 1.30 39.21 7.73
C GLU A 284 0.96 39.98 6.44
N GLN A 285 -0.27 39.85 5.91
CA GLN A 285 -0.71 40.63 4.75
C GLN A 285 -0.88 42.12 5.05
N MET A 286 -1.20 42.50 6.29
CA MET A 286 -1.26 43.90 6.71
C MET A 286 0.12 44.52 6.97
N GLU A 287 1.12 43.71 7.33
CA GLU A 287 2.50 44.15 7.59
C GLU A 287 3.41 44.10 6.36
N ALA A 288 2.98 43.48 5.25
CA ALA A 288 3.71 43.50 3.99
C ALA A 288 3.73 44.93 3.41
N PRO A 289 4.92 45.52 3.12
CA PRO A 289 5.00 46.89 2.61
C PRO A 289 4.31 46.97 1.25
N THR A 290 3.38 47.90 1.12
CA THR A 290 2.75 48.27 -0.14
C THR A 290 3.86 48.82 -1.04
N THR A 291 4.38 48.02 -1.98
CA THR A 291 5.17 48.59 -3.08
C THR A 291 4.20 49.39 -3.94
N THR A 292 4.06 50.66 -3.60
CA THR A 292 3.49 51.68 -4.48
C THR A 292 4.33 51.71 -5.75
N THR A 293 3.77 51.17 -6.82
CA THR A 293 4.11 51.57 -8.19
C THR A 293 3.78 53.05 -8.33
N ASP A 294 4.81 53.89 -8.22
CA ASP A 294 4.73 55.29 -8.60
C ASP A 294 4.88 55.36 -10.13
N GLU A 295 3.75 55.51 -10.82
CA GLU A 295 3.73 55.94 -12.22
C GLU A 295 3.94 57.45 -12.29
N LEU A 296 4.89 57.84 -13.17
CA LEU A 296 4.97 59.11 -13.89
C LEU A 296 5.33 60.40 -13.11
N SER A 297 6.54 60.89 -13.37
CA SER A 297 6.70 62.31 -13.74
C SER A 297 7.67 62.48 -14.91
N LEU A 298 7.16 63.10 -15.97
CA LEU A 298 7.90 63.71 -17.06
C LEU A 298 8.69 64.92 -16.53
N VAL A 299 9.99 64.99 -16.81
CA VAL A 299 10.70 66.09 -17.53
C VAL A 299 11.93 65.49 -18.20
#